data_AF-A0A962XBE4-F1
#
_entry.id   AF-A0A962XBE4-F1
#
_cell.length_a   1.000
_cell.length_b   1.000
_cell.length_c   1.000
_cell.angle_alpha   90.00
_cell.angle_beta   90.00
_cell.angle_gamma   90.00
#
_symmetry.space_group_name_H-M   'P 1'
#
loop_
_entity.id
_entity.type
_entity.pdbx_description
1 polymer ?
#
loop_
_entity_poly.entity_id
_entity_poly.type
_entity_poly.pdbx_seq_one_letter_code
_entity_poly.pdbx_strand_id
1 'polypeptide(L)'
;MSSPPASDRLPFHPHPLAVAVATAFGVGVAPMGWGQALNLPNVTPAVNAINVARGSNIAMPFTTATSLTFGQNFIVRGNETVHYPGVFTGNGSATIAFDPTATFKPGERIQLSYTGGNGAVWEFIAAATGGSGLFTDSGETLGDHQTQSVALGDVDGDGDLDLVEGNAFQPNRVWLNNGSGTFNDSGQTLGNSGTSSVALGDVDG
;
A
#
# COMPACT_ATOMS: atom_id res chain seq x y z
N MET A 1 66.07 31.82 -33.75
CA MET A 1 65.66 31.56 -32.36
C MET A 1 64.23 31.07 -32.40
N SER A 2 64.04 29.85 -31.94
CA SER A 2 62.82 29.04 -31.95
C SER A 2 61.83 29.51 -30.88
N SER A 3 60.57 29.74 -31.27
CA SER A 3 59.47 29.99 -30.34
C SER A 3 58.98 28.65 -29.72
N PRO A 4 58.67 28.58 -28.42
CA PRO A 4 58.22 27.35 -27.76
C PRO A 4 56.72 27.05 -28.02
N PRO A 5 56.26 25.80 -27.83
CA PRO A 5 54.86 25.41 -28.03
C PRO A 5 53.97 25.85 -26.87
N ALA A 6 52.70 26.12 -27.19
CA ALA A 6 51.67 26.58 -26.27
C ALA A 6 51.33 25.53 -25.20
N SER A 7 51.27 25.97 -23.94
CA SER A 7 50.80 25.19 -22.80
C SER A 7 49.27 25.09 -22.79
N ASP A 8 48.80 23.85 -22.72
CA ASP A 8 47.42 23.41 -22.59
C ASP A 8 46.74 23.94 -21.31
N ARG A 9 45.60 24.62 -21.47
CA ARG A 9 44.67 24.99 -20.40
C ARG A 9 43.25 24.75 -20.90
N LEU A 10 42.65 23.63 -20.49
CA LEU A 10 41.25 23.34 -20.73
C LEU A 10 40.35 24.32 -19.96
N PRO A 11 39.38 24.99 -20.61
CA PRO A 11 38.35 25.75 -19.89
C PRO A 11 37.29 24.80 -19.30
N PHE A 12 36.94 25.04 -18.04
CA PHE A 12 35.79 24.46 -17.36
C PHE A 12 34.50 24.69 -18.17
N HIS A 13 33.77 23.62 -18.48
CA HIS A 13 32.38 23.71 -18.92
C HIS A 13 31.45 23.65 -17.69
N PRO A 14 30.75 24.74 -17.32
CA PRO A 14 29.66 24.64 -16.37
C PRO A 14 28.49 23.87 -17.01
N HIS A 15 27.96 22.88 -16.32
CA HIS A 15 26.71 22.20 -16.70
C HIS A 15 25.52 23.10 -16.35
N PRO A 16 24.72 23.58 -17.33
CA PRO A 16 23.47 24.25 -17.01
C PRO A 16 22.41 23.22 -16.61
N LEU A 17 21.75 23.44 -15.47
CA LEU A 17 20.46 22.84 -15.14
C LEU A 17 19.44 23.34 -16.15
N ALA A 18 18.93 22.46 -17.01
CA ALA A 18 17.89 22.80 -17.97
C ALA A 18 16.52 22.78 -17.28
N VAL A 19 15.99 23.96 -16.94
CA VAL A 19 14.55 24.18 -16.81
C VAL A 19 14.02 24.41 -18.22
N ALA A 20 13.27 23.45 -18.77
CA ALA A 20 12.62 23.61 -20.08
C ALA A 20 11.13 23.95 -19.87
N VAL A 21 10.79 25.23 -19.99
CA VAL A 21 9.47 25.68 -20.44
C VAL A 21 9.59 25.82 -21.95
N ALA A 22 8.87 25.00 -22.72
CA ALA A 22 8.89 25.08 -24.19
C ALA A 22 7.49 25.42 -24.72
N THR A 23 7.33 26.67 -25.16
CA THR A 23 6.41 27.03 -26.25
C THR A 23 7.23 27.23 -27.53
N ALA A 24 6.69 26.73 -28.66
CA ALA A 24 6.91 27.16 -30.06
C ALA A 24 7.68 26.25 -31.06
N PHE A 25 6.94 25.95 -32.16
CA PHE A 25 7.30 26.00 -33.59
C PHE A 25 8.50 25.22 -34.18
N GLY A 26 8.15 24.17 -34.93
CA GLY A 26 8.63 23.78 -36.26
C GLY A 26 10.11 23.90 -36.64
N VAL A 27 10.85 22.79 -36.52
CA VAL A 27 11.67 22.16 -37.59
C VAL A 27 11.74 20.65 -37.28
N GLY A 28 11.57 19.81 -38.30
CA GLY A 28 11.43 18.36 -38.21
C GLY A 28 12.63 17.60 -37.62
N VAL A 29 12.71 17.56 -36.30
CA VAL A 29 13.15 16.38 -35.55
C VAL A 29 11.89 15.72 -35.01
N ALA A 30 11.66 14.45 -35.35
CA ALA A 30 10.66 13.65 -34.64
C ALA A 30 10.98 13.79 -33.14
N PRO A 31 10.04 14.27 -32.30
CA PRO A 31 10.31 14.34 -30.87
C PRO A 31 10.72 12.94 -30.42
N MET A 32 11.79 12.83 -29.61
CA MET A 32 12.08 11.60 -28.87
C MET A 32 10.74 11.16 -28.27
N GLY A 33 10.19 10.06 -28.81
CA GLY A 33 8.85 9.63 -28.46
C GLY A 33 8.86 9.41 -26.96
N TRP A 34 8.15 10.26 -26.21
CA TRP A 34 7.94 10.06 -24.80
C TRP A 34 7.40 8.65 -24.66
N GLY A 35 8.11 7.80 -23.92
CA GLY A 35 7.65 6.45 -23.63
C GLY A 35 6.23 6.51 -23.06
N GLN A 36 5.53 5.37 -23.07
CA GLN A 36 4.24 5.23 -22.41
C GLN A 36 4.26 5.92 -21.02
N ALA A 37 3.37 6.89 -20.83
CA ALA A 37 3.29 7.66 -19.59
C ALA A 37 1.87 7.61 -19.04
N LEU A 38 1.74 7.42 -17.74
CA LEU A 38 0.46 7.53 -17.04
C LEU A 38 0.08 9.01 -16.93
N ASN A 39 -1.14 9.36 -17.35
CA ASN A 39 -1.68 10.71 -17.26
C ASN A 39 -2.27 10.93 -15.85
N LEU A 40 -1.38 11.13 -14.88
CA LEU A 40 -1.69 11.29 -13.46
C LEU A 40 -2.79 12.33 -13.14
N PRO A 41 -2.88 13.49 -13.79
CA PRO A 41 -3.98 14.43 -13.54
C PRO A 41 -5.38 13.86 -13.82
N ASN A 42 -5.49 12.76 -14.56
CA ASN A 42 -6.76 12.19 -15.03
C ASN A 42 -7.00 10.76 -14.55
N VAL A 43 -6.23 10.26 -13.57
CA VAL A 43 -6.54 8.97 -12.93
C VAL A 43 -7.82 9.08 -12.11
N THR A 44 -8.53 7.97 -11.99
CA THR A 44 -9.66 7.82 -11.06
C THR A 44 -9.37 6.62 -10.18
N PRO A 45 -9.40 6.71 -8.85
CA PRO A 45 -9.57 7.91 -8.03
C PRO A 45 -8.44 8.93 -8.27
N ALA A 46 -8.76 10.22 -8.16
CA ALA A 46 -7.78 11.28 -8.37
C ALA A 46 -6.62 11.21 -7.37
N VAL A 47 -5.45 11.72 -7.76
CA VAL A 47 -4.27 11.79 -6.89
C VAL A 47 -4.61 12.54 -5.61
N ASN A 48 -4.28 11.94 -4.47
CA ASN A 48 -4.53 12.42 -3.11
C ASN A 48 -6.02 12.64 -2.79
N ALA A 49 -6.94 12.03 -3.54
CA ALA A 49 -8.36 12.08 -3.22
C ALA A 49 -8.62 11.51 -1.82
N ILE A 50 -9.52 12.16 -1.10
CA ILE A 50 -10.00 11.68 0.20
C ILE A 50 -11.42 11.16 0.07
N ASN A 51 -11.81 10.26 0.96
CA ASN A 51 -13.17 9.71 1.04
C ASN A 51 -13.61 8.98 -0.24
N VAL A 52 -12.69 8.24 -0.86
CA VAL A 52 -12.98 7.43 -2.06
C VAL A 52 -13.86 6.25 -1.69
N ALA A 53 -14.93 5.99 -2.46
CA ALA A 53 -15.80 4.85 -2.19
C ALA A 53 -15.00 3.53 -2.15
N ARG A 54 -15.24 2.71 -1.13
CA ARG A 54 -14.40 1.53 -0.84
C ARG A 54 -14.44 0.43 -1.92
N GLY A 55 -15.45 0.45 -2.79
CA GLY A 55 -15.58 -0.45 -3.94
C GLY A 55 -15.23 0.21 -5.28
N SER A 56 -14.55 1.36 -5.28
CA SER A 56 -14.16 2.05 -6.51
C SER A 56 -13.14 1.24 -7.31
N ASN A 57 -13.31 1.25 -8.63
CA ASN A 57 -12.28 0.82 -9.55
C ASN A 57 -11.20 1.92 -9.72
N ILE A 58 -10.10 1.53 -10.34
CA ILE A 58 -8.95 2.41 -10.58
C ILE A 58 -8.75 2.56 -12.08
N ALA A 59 -9.20 3.67 -12.67
CA ALA A 59 -9.00 4.00 -14.07
C ALA A 59 -7.70 4.77 -14.31
N MET A 60 -6.92 4.31 -15.27
CA MET A 60 -5.57 4.77 -15.58
C MET A 60 -5.46 5.11 -17.08
N PRO A 61 -5.56 6.39 -17.44
CA PRO A 61 -5.29 6.83 -18.80
C PRO A 61 -3.78 6.95 -19.06
N PHE A 62 -3.32 6.42 -20.18
CA PHE A 62 -1.95 6.45 -20.68
C PHE A 62 -1.85 7.25 -21.97
N THR A 63 -0.65 7.78 -22.26
CA THR A 63 -0.37 8.50 -23.52
C THR A 63 -0.38 7.59 -24.74
N THR A 64 -0.10 6.30 -24.56
CA THR A 64 -0.12 5.27 -25.61
C THR A 64 -0.67 3.96 -25.05
N ALA A 65 -1.18 3.12 -25.95
CA ALA A 65 -1.64 1.78 -25.61
C ALA A 65 -0.55 0.92 -24.96
N THR A 66 -0.95 0.09 -23.99
CA THR A 66 -0.02 -0.69 -23.17
C THR A 66 -0.69 -1.83 -22.42
N SER A 67 0.10 -2.71 -21.80
CA SER A 67 -0.36 -3.75 -20.91
C SER A 67 0.24 -3.66 -19.49
N LEU A 68 -0.59 -3.92 -18.50
CA LEU A 68 -0.25 -4.08 -17.09
C LEU A 68 -0.35 -5.54 -16.66
N THR A 69 0.48 -5.91 -15.69
CA THR A 69 0.52 -7.19 -15.01
C THR A 69 0.70 -6.93 -13.52
N PHE A 70 -0.24 -7.43 -12.72
CA PHE A 70 -0.24 -7.24 -11.27
C PHE A 70 1.00 -7.90 -10.64
N GLY A 71 1.61 -7.24 -9.66
CA GLY A 71 2.82 -7.74 -9.00
C GLY A 71 4.11 -7.56 -9.81
N GLN A 72 4.01 -7.14 -11.08
CA GLN A 72 5.16 -6.86 -11.94
C GLN A 72 5.31 -5.35 -12.16
N ASN A 73 4.60 -4.80 -13.14
CA ASN A 73 4.69 -3.39 -13.49
C ASN A 73 3.58 -2.53 -12.84
N PHE A 74 2.70 -3.16 -12.06
CA PHE A 74 1.65 -2.49 -11.31
C PHE A 74 1.37 -3.17 -9.98
N ILE A 75 1.29 -2.38 -8.91
CA ILE A 75 0.97 -2.85 -7.57
C ILE A 75 0.02 -1.86 -6.89
N VAL A 76 -0.97 -2.39 -6.17
CA VAL A 76 -1.88 -1.64 -5.29
C VAL A 76 -1.70 -2.17 -3.87
N ARG A 77 -1.44 -1.29 -2.91
CA ARG A 77 -1.26 -1.62 -1.48
C ARG A 77 -2.01 -0.61 -0.64
N GLY A 78 -2.37 -0.99 0.58
CA GLY A 78 -2.77 -0.03 1.60
C GLY A 78 -1.92 -0.15 2.85
N ASN A 79 -2.15 0.75 3.80
CA ASN A 79 -1.41 0.78 5.07
C ASN A 79 -1.68 -0.43 5.98
N GLU A 80 -2.86 -1.05 5.86
CA GLU A 80 -3.30 -2.21 6.66
C GLU A 80 -3.41 -3.49 5.81
N THR A 81 -3.30 -3.35 4.49
CA THR A 81 -3.47 -4.41 3.51
C THR A 81 -2.27 -4.41 2.58
N VAL A 82 -1.40 -5.41 2.73
CA VAL A 82 -0.13 -5.47 1.99
C VAL A 82 -0.34 -5.39 0.48
N HIS A 83 -1.36 -6.07 -0.06
CA HIS A 83 -1.72 -6.01 -1.48
C HIS A 83 -3.23 -6.12 -1.70
N TYR A 84 -3.75 -5.34 -2.64
CA TYR A 84 -5.09 -5.51 -3.18
C TYR A 84 -5.03 -6.27 -4.50
N PRO A 85 -5.39 -7.56 -4.57
CA PRO A 85 -5.51 -8.27 -5.84
C PRO A 85 -6.68 -7.72 -6.66
N GLY A 86 -6.61 -7.92 -7.98
CA GLY A 86 -7.63 -7.40 -8.88
C GLY A 86 -7.42 -7.81 -10.33
N VAL A 87 -8.38 -7.43 -11.16
CA VAL A 87 -8.41 -7.75 -12.60
C VAL A 87 -8.23 -6.47 -13.40
N PHE A 88 -7.43 -6.54 -14.47
CA PHE A 88 -7.35 -5.42 -15.41
C PHE A 88 -8.39 -5.56 -16.51
N THR A 89 -9.10 -4.48 -16.79
CA THR A 89 -9.95 -4.33 -17.98
C THR A 89 -9.33 -3.31 -18.93
N GLY A 90 -9.43 -3.56 -20.23
CA GLY A 90 -8.81 -2.70 -21.26
C GLY A 90 -7.30 -2.88 -21.43
N ASN A 91 -6.72 -4.01 -20.99
CA ASN A 91 -5.29 -4.29 -21.20
C ASN A 91 -4.94 -4.27 -22.69
N GLY A 92 -3.83 -3.63 -23.06
CA GLY A 92 -3.48 -3.34 -24.46
C GLY A 92 -4.10 -2.04 -25.01
N SER A 93 -4.81 -1.25 -24.20
CA SER A 93 -5.42 0.03 -24.57
C SER A 93 -4.71 1.23 -23.91
N ALA A 94 -5.06 2.43 -24.34
CA ALA A 94 -4.62 3.68 -23.73
C ALA A 94 -5.39 4.00 -22.43
N THR A 95 -6.50 3.33 -22.16
CA THR A 95 -7.19 3.44 -20.87
C THR A 95 -7.36 2.05 -20.30
N ILE A 96 -6.74 1.81 -19.15
CA ILE A 96 -6.81 0.54 -18.43
C ILE A 96 -7.50 0.81 -17.10
N ALA A 97 -8.44 -0.04 -16.69
CA ALA A 97 -8.96 -0.03 -15.34
C ALA A 97 -8.44 -1.25 -14.57
N PHE A 98 -8.20 -1.06 -13.29
CA PHE A 98 -7.95 -2.13 -12.34
C PHE A 98 -9.16 -2.22 -11.40
N ASP A 99 -9.77 -3.40 -11.36
CA ASP A 99 -10.93 -3.72 -10.57
C ASP A 99 -10.48 -4.61 -9.39
N PRO A 100 -10.36 -4.06 -8.17
CA PRO A 100 -9.97 -4.84 -6.99
C PRO A 100 -10.97 -5.96 -6.70
N THR A 101 -10.48 -7.15 -6.34
CA THR A 101 -11.35 -8.26 -5.92
C THR A 101 -11.78 -8.15 -4.46
N ALA A 102 -11.10 -7.33 -3.67
CA ALA A 102 -11.44 -7.01 -2.28
C ALA A 102 -11.83 -5.54 -2.15
N THR A 103 -12.78 -5.25 -1.27
CA THR A 103 -13.18 -3.88 -0.92
C THR A 103 -12.11 -3.24 -0.05
N PHE A 104 -11.72 -1.98 -0.33
CA PHE A 104 -10.72 -1.27 0.47
C PHE A 104 -11.12 -1.19 1.95
N LYS A 105 -10.19 -1.30 2.90
CA LYS A 105 -10.48 -1.13 4.33
C LYS A 105 -10.89 0.34 4.61
N PRO A 106 -11.80 0.58 5.57
CA PRO A 106 -12.27 1.93 5.88
C PRO A 106 -11.11 2.83 6.33
N GLY A 107 -10.97 4.02 5.74
CA GLY A 107 -9.96 5.00 6.15
C GLY A 107 -8.53 4.66 5.74
N GLU A 108 -8.34 3.55 5.05
CA GLU A 108 -7.02 3.12 4.64
C GLU A 108 -6.46 4.04 3.55
N ARG A 109 -5.19 4.43 3.69
CA ARG A 109 -4.43 5.07 2.63
C ARG A 109 -4.01 3.99 1.63
N ILE A 110 -4.40 4.16 0.38
CA ILE A 110 -4.06 3.27 -0.73
C ILE A 110 -2.94 3.92 -1.54
N GLN A 111 -1.85 3.21 -1.75
CA GLN A 111 -0.73 3.60 -2.60
C GLN A 111 -0.66 2.69 -3.81
N LEU A 112 -0.47 3.31 -4.97
CA LEU A 112 -0.36 2.64 -6.25
C LEU A 112 1.00 2.93 -6.86
N SER A 113 1.63 1.89 -7.39
CA SER A 113 2.92 1.99 -8.06
C SER A 113 2.83 1.39 -9.44
N TYR A 114 3.25 2.17 -10.43
CA TYR A 114 3.39 1.78 -11.83
C TYR A 114 4.84 2.01 -12.26
N THR A 115 5.48 1.01 -12.87
CA THR A 115 6.92 1.06 -13.19
C THR A 115 7.23 0.94 -14.68
N GLY A 116 6.22 0.92 -15.55
CA GLY A 116 6.45 0.96 -17.00
C GLY A 116 6.75 2.38 -17.50
N GLY A 117 7.47 2.49 -18.63
CA GLY A 117 7.76 3.78 -19.28
C GLY A 117 8.30 4.84 -18.31
N ASN A 118 7.57 5.95 -18.14
CA ASN A 118 7.97 7.03 -17.22
C ASN A 118 7.72 6.73 -15.73
N GLY A 119 7.03 5.64 -15.41
CA GLY A 119 6.64 5.28 -14.05
C GLY A 119 5.70 6.29 -13.39
N ALA A 120 5.04 5.87 -12.31
CA ALA A 120 4.25 6.75 -11.47
C ALA A 120 3.97 6.09 -10.11
N VAL A 121 3.93 6.91 -9.06
CA VAL A 121 3.37 6.53 -7.76
C VAL A 121 2.33 7.56 -7.39
N TRP A 122 1.17 7.12 -6.90
CA TRP A 122 0.16 8.02 -6.35
C TRP A 122 -0.62 7.34 -5.22
N GLU A 123 -1.37 8.14 -4.48
CA GLU A 123 -2.17 7.67 -3.36
C GLU A 123 -3.59 8.26 -3.37
N PHE A 124 -4.48 7.63 -2.60
CA PHE A 124 -5.77 8.17 -2.18
C PHE A 124 -6.17 7.57 -0.83
N ILE A 125 -7.21 8.10 -0.18
CA ILE A 125 -7.74 7.59 1.09
C ILE A 125 -9.15 7.02 0.86
N ALA A 126 -9.33 5.74 1.21
CA ALA A 126 -10.62 5.07 1.18
C ALA A 126 -11.58 5.68 2.22
N ALA A 127 -12.86 5.72 1.88
CA ALA A 127 -13.89 6.27 2.74
C ALA A 127 -13.95 5.53 4.08
N ALA A 128 -13.87 6.28 5.17
CA ALA A 128 -14.28 5.84 6.49
C ALA A 128 -15.60 6.53 6.82
N THR A 129 -16.69 5.77 6.90
CA THR A 129 -17.85 6.25 7.65
C THR A 129 -17.52 6.16 9.13
N GLY A 130 -17.74 7.24 9.88
CA GLY A 130 -17.62 7.19 11.33
C GLY A 130 -18.49 6.07 11.87
N GLY A 131 -17.90 5.14 12.63
CA GLY A 131 -18.66 4.16 13.38
C GLY A 131 -19.63 4.88 14.32
N SER A 132 -20.76 4.26 14.63
CA SER A 132 -21.76 4.83 15.55
C SER A 132 -21.23 5.02 16.98
N GLY A 133 -20.03 4.52 17.29
CA GLY A 133 -19.49 4.45 18.65
C GLY A 133 -20.34 3.57 19.58
N LEU A 134 -21.29 2.80 19.02
CA LEU A 134 -22.12 1.88 19.75
C LEU A 134 -21.39 0.55 19.86
N PHE A 135 -20.98 0.23 21.09
CA PHE A 135 -20.46 -1.08 21.43
C PHE A 135 -21.63 -1.96 21.85
N THR A 136 -21.79 -3.09 21.18
CA THR A 136 -22.80 -4.11 21.50
C THR A 136 -22.07 -5.33 22.03
N ASP A 137 -22.58 -5.89 23.12
CA ASP A 137 -22.12 -7.19 23.61
C ASP A 137 -22.37 -8.25 22.53
N SER A 138 -21.30 -8.90 22.06
CA SER A 138 -21.38 -9.96 21.06
C SER A 138 -21.96 -11.25 21.63
N GLY A 139 -21.98 -11.41 22.97
CA GLY A 139 -22.31 -12.66 23.65
C GLY A 139 -21.21 -13.72 23.57
N GLU A 140 -20.05 -13.39 23.00
CA GLU A 140 -18.91 -14.29 22.91
C GLU A 140 -18.27 -14.50 24.29
N THR A 141 -17.90 -15.75 24.60
CA THR A 141 -17.34 -16.10 25.92
C THR A 141 -15.94 -16.69 25.76
N LEU A 142 -14.93 -15.98 26.26
CA LEU A 142 -13.52 -16.39 26.18
C LEU A 142 -13.09 -17.07 27.49
N GLY A 143 -13.49 -18.33 27.66
CA GLY A 143 -13.14 -19.14 28.83
C GLY A 143 -13.74 -18.61 30.15
N ASP A 144 -13.20 -19.11 31.27
CA ASP A 144 -13.66 -18.82 32.64
C ASP A 144 -12.52 -18.36 33.58
N HIS A 145 -11.39 -17.94 33.01
CA HIS A 145 -10.18 -17.57 33.76
C HIS A 145 -10.25 -16.15 34.34
N GLN A 146 -9.42 -15.89 35.35
CA GLN A 146 -9.22 -14.55 35.87
C GLN A 146 -8.19 -13.80 35.03
N THR A 147 -8.64 -13.25 33.91
CA THR A 147 -7.81 -12.49 32.96
C THR A 147 -7.44 -11.11 33.54
N GLN A 148 -6.15 -10.78 33.55
CA GLN A 148 -5.62 -9.50 34.02
C GLN A 148 -5.10 -8.61 32.88
N SER A 149 -4.74 -9.20 31.75
CA SER A 149 -4.20 -8.48 30.60
C SER A 149 -4.63 -9.15 29.31
N VAL A 150 -4.82 -8.35 28.27
CA VAL A 150 -5.04 -8.83 26.90
C VAL A 150 -4.12 -8.09 25.95
N ALA A 151 -3.67 -8.77 24.90
CA ALA A 151 -2.98 -8.17 23.76
C ALA A 151 -3.59 -8.71 22.46
N LEU A 152 -3.66 -7.86 21.44
CA LEU A 152 -4.13 -8.24 20.11
C LEU A 152 -2.97 -8.19 19.11
N GLY A 153 -2.94 -9.16 18.21
CA GLY A 153 -1.94 -9.26 17.14
C GLY A 153 -2.25 -10.47 16.27
N ASP A 154 -1.83 -10.42 15.01
CA ASP A 154 -1.93 -11.57 14.10
C ASP A 154 -0.85 -12.59 14.50
N VAL A 155 -1.25 -13.72 15.10
CA VAL A 155 -0.29 -14.73 15.62
C VAL A 155 -0.22 -15.98 14.77
N ASP A 156 -1.16 -16.18 13.84
CA ASP A 156 -1.15 -17.31 12.90
C ASP A 156 -0.85 -16.92 11.44
N GLY A 157 -0.77 -15.62 11.15
CA GLY A 157 -0.35 -15.06 9.87
C GLY A 157 -1.46 -14.97 8.84
N ASP A 158 -2.73 -15.06 9.24
CA ASP A 158 -3.88 -15.01 8.33
C ASP A 158 -4.36 -13.58 8.03
N GLY A 159 -3.82 -12.59 8.74
CA GLY A 159 -4.10 -11.17 8.55
C GLY A 159 -5.24 -10.61 9.41
N ASP A 160 -5.86 -11.44 10.26
CA ASP A 160 -6.84 -11.04 11.25
C ASP A 160 -6.18 -10.87 12.64
N LEU A 161 -6.74 -10.00 13.49
CA LEU A 161 -6.21 -9.81 14.84
C LEU A 161 -6.69 -10.94 15.76
N ASP A 162 -5.73 -11.68 16.32
CA ASP A 162 -5.94 -12.69 17.36
C ASP A 162 -5.78 -12.09 18.75
N LEU A 163 -6.13 -12.87 19.78
CA LEU A 163 -6.14 -12.44 21.17
C LEU A 163 -5.25 -13.33 22.05
N VAL A 164 -4.39 -12.71 22.83
CA VAL A 164 -3.58 -13.39 23.86
C VAL A 164 -3.97 -12.90 25.25
N GLU A 165 -4.36 -13.82 26.13
CA GLU A 165 -4.80 -13.56 27.50
C GLU A 165 -3.69 -13.82 28.51
N GLY A 166 -3.45 -12.83 29.38
CA GLY A 166 -2.63 -12.96 30.58
C GLY A 166 -3.50 -13.25 31.80
N ASN A 167 -3.29 -14.41 32.43
CA ASN A 167 -4.14 -14.92 33.52
C ASN A 167 -3.45 -14.84 34.89
N ALA A 168 -4.23 -14.60 35.95
CA ALA A 168 -3.74 -14.36 37.32
C ALA A 168 -3.19 -15.62 38.01
N PHE A 169 -3.88 -16.74 37.85
CA PHE A 169 -3.62 -17.99 38.59
C PHE A 169 -3.68 -19.22 37.70
N GLN A 170 -3.74 -19.00 36.39
CA GLN A 170 -3.91 -20.02 35.38
C GLN A 170 -2.95 -19.73 34.21
N PRO A 171 -2.66 -20.73 33.36
CA PRO A 171 -1.91 -20.50 32.13
C PRO A 171 -2.55 -19.44 31.25
N ASN A 172 -1.71 -18.69 30.54
CA ASN A 172 -2.15 -17.76 29.51
C ASN A 172 -2.70 -18.54 28.31
N ARG A 173 -3.64 -17.92 27.58
CA ARG A 173 -4.35 -18.53 26.45
C ARG A 173 -4.16 -17.71 25.18
N VAL A 174 -4.28 -18.38 24.04
CA VAL A 174 -4.26 -17.77 22.70
C VAL A 174 -5.57 -18.14 22.02
N TRP A 175 -6.24 -17.14 21.48
CA TRP A 175 -7.54 -17.25 20.84
C TRP A 175 -7.44 -16.75 19.41
N LEU A 176 -7.73 -17.62 18.45
CA LEU A 176 -7.63 -17.32 17.02
C LEU A 176 -8.94 -16.76 16.48
N ASN A 177 -8.87 -15.60 15.83
CA ASN A 177 -10.02 -14.93 15.25
C ASN A 177 -10.21 -15.34 13.80
N ASN A 178 -11.42 -15.76 13.42
CA ASN A 178 -11.72 -16.13 12.04
C ASN A 178 -12.07 -14.95 11.11
N GLY A 179 -11.63 -13.73 11.44
CA GLY A 179 -11.96 -12.50 10.73
C GLY A 179 -13.40 -11.98 10.89
N SER A 180 -14.30 -12.76 11.51
CA SER A 180 -15.69 -12.36 11.77
C SER A 180 -15.93 -11.95 13.22
N GLY A 181 -14.87 -11.88 14.05
CA GLY A 181 -14.96 -11.60 15.48
C GLY A 181 -15.38 -12.81 16.31
N THR A 182 -15.25 -14.03 15.76
CA THR A 182 -15.42 -15.28 16.49
C THR A 182 -14.05 -15.85 16.82
N PHE A 183 -13.81 -16.08 18.11
CA PHE A 183 -12.52 -16.49 18.65
C PHE A 183 -12.54 -17.95 19.07
N ASN A 184 -11.54 -18.73 18.64
CA ASN A 184 -11.40 -20.13 18.99
C ASN A 184 -10.17 -20.33 19.87
N ASP A 185 -10.28 -21.07 20.97
CA ASP A 185 -9.11 -21.43 21.79
C ASP A 185 -8.15 -22.28 20.93
N SER A 186 -6.92 -21.80 20.76
CA SER A 186 -5.89 -22.52 20.00
C SER A 186 -5.42 -23.79 20.72
N GLY A 187 -5.78 -23.96 22.00
CA GLY A 187 -5.33 -25.03 22.89
C GLY A 187 -3.95 -24.76 23.49
N GLN A 188 -3.30 -23.65 23.12
CA GLN A 188 -2.01 -23.28 23.70
C GLN A 188 -2.16 -22.83 25.15
N THR A 189 -1.24 -23.31 25.99
CA THR A 189 -1.14 -22.92 27.39
C THR A 189 0.27 -22.40 27.64
N LEU A 190 0.39 -21.11 27.97
CA LEU A 190 1.69 -20.46 28.12
C LEU A 190 1.93 -20.13 29.60
N GLY A 191 2.95 -20.77 30.18
CA GLY A 191 3.32 -20.60 31.58
C GLY A 191 2.32 -21.22 32.56
N ASN A 192 2.61 -21.09 33.86
CA ASN A 192 1.77 -21.59 34.95
C ASN A 192 1.89 -20.68 36.19
N SER A 193 2.02 -19.37 35.96
CA SER A 193 2.17 -18.37 37.00
C SER A 193 1.40 -17.12 36.59
N GLY A 194 1.08 -16.29 37.57
CA GLY A 194 0.30 -15.08 37.31
C GLY A 194 0.99 -14.14 36.35
N THR A 195 0.25 -13.72 35.34
CA THR A 195 0.66 -12.74 34.34
C THR A 195 -0.05 -11.43 34.61
N SER A 196 0.73 -10.38 34.85
CA SER A 196 0.20 -9.03 35.09
C SER A 196 0.10 -8.18 33.82
N SER A 197 0.86 -8.52 32.77
CA SER A 197 0.88 -7.79 31.50
C SER A 197 1.31 -8.70 30.36
N VAL A 198 0.70 -8.53 29.20
CA VAL A 198 1.07 -9.17 27.93
C VAL A 198 1.36 -8.09 26.91
N ALA A 199 2.40 -8.30 26.10
CA ALA A 199 2.69 -7.50 24.91
C ALA A 199 3.11 -8.45 23.79
N LEU A 200 2.72 -8.13 22.55
CA LEU A 200 3.10 -8.87 21.36
C LEU A 200 4.08 -8.04 20.53
N GLY A 201 5.00 -8.72 19.85
CA GLY A 201 5.98 -8.10 18.97
C GLY A 201 6.62 -9.14 18.06
N ASP A 202 6.77 -8.75 16.80
CA ASP A 202 7.56 -9.48 15.80
C ASP A 202 9.06 -9.24 16.07
N VAL A 203 9.86 -10.30 15.99
CA VAL A 203 11.30 -10.27 16.26
C VAL A 203 12.15 -10.58 15.04
N ASP A 204 11.55 -11.03 13.93
CA ASP A 204 12.29 -11.53 12.76
C ASP A 204 12.01 -10.79 11.46
N GLY A 205 10.84 -10.18 11.24
CA GLY A 205 10.58 -9.20 10.17
C GLY A 205 10.61 -9.69 8.72
#